data_AF-K1S3C2-F1
#
_entry.id   AF-K1S3C2-F1
#
_cell.length_a   1.000
_cell.length_b   1.000
_cell.length_c   1.000
_cell.angle_alpha   90.00
_cell.angle_beta   90.00
_cell.angle_gamma   90.00
#
_symmetry.space_group_name_H-M   'P 1'
#
loop_
_entity.id
_entity.type
_entity.pdbx_description
1 polymer ?
#
loop_
_entity_poly.entity_id
_entity_poly.type
_entity_poly.pdbx_seq_one_letter_code
_entity_poly.pdbx_strand_id
1 'polypeptide(L)'
;MKHFARIDWMSAALATLLAAGGSVACSESNDGPDTPPGGNASPYVTQVFDYRPAVGQFINELPEYKEGDTQETMNRKALEAIGNNNLGMVSLGGFGGYIVVGFDHTIENKAGLCDFRV
;
A
#
# COMPACT_ATOMS: atom_id res chain seq x y z
N MET A 1 26.91 -60.41 5.40
CA MET A 1 27.25 -61.73 4.84
C MET A 1 26.01 -62.29 4.15
N LYS A 2 26.13 -62.61 2.85
CA LYS A 2 25.44 -63.69 2.10
C LYS A 2 23.89 -63.61 2.04
N HIS A 3 23.32 -63.21 0.88
CA HIS A 3 22.93 -64.04 -0.29
C HIS A 3 21.40 -64.27 -0.31
N PHE A 4 20.66 -63.75 -1.32
CA PHE A 4 20.16 -64.46 -2.54
C PHE A 4 18.65 -64.80 -2.36
N ALA A 5 17.69 -64.69 -3.28
CA ALA A 5 17.63 -64.67 -4.75
C ALA A 5 16.35 -63.90 -5.20
N ARG A 6 16.39 -63.05 -6.24
CA ARG A 6 15.89 -63.28 -7.63
C ARG A 6 14.52 -63.96 -7.77
N ILE A 7 13.52 -63.20 -8.21
CA ILE A 7 12.57 -63.59 -9.28
C ILE A 7 12.45 -62.38 -10.20
N ASP A 8 13.08 -62.52 -11.37
CA ASP A 8 12.87 -61.70 -12.55
C ASP A 8 11.54 -62.13 -13.19
N TRP A 9 10.63 -61.19 -13.46
CA TRP A 9 9.70 -61.34 -14.57
C TRP A 9 9.86 -60.14 -15.50
N MET A 10 10.50 -60.44 -16.62
CA MET A 10 10.72 -59.58 -17.76
C MET A 10 9.41 -59.12 -18.41
N SER A 11 9.54 -58.00 -19.13
CA SER A 11 8.75 -57.63 -20.32
C SER A 11 7.43 -56.91 -20.07
N ALA A 12 7.41 -55.60 -20.25
CA ALA A 12 7.21 -55.03 -21.58
C ALA A 12 7.23 -53.50 -21.49
N ALA A 13 8.10 -52.91 -22.30
CA ALA A 13 8.08 -51.50 -22.60
C ALA A 13 6.74 -51.12 -23.27
N LEU A 14 6.15 -50.00 -22.85
CA LEU A 14 5.37 -49.19 -23.76
C LEU A 14 5.46 -47.72 -23.31
N ALA A 15 6.42 -47.02 -23.93
CA ALA A 15 6.45 -45.57 -23.91
C ALA A 15 5.33 -45.06 -24.84
N THR A 16 4.30 -44.45 -24.27
CA THR A 16 3.31 -43.70 -25.04
C THR A 16 3.61 -42.22 -24.94
N LEU A 17 4.04 -41.68 -26.09
CA LEU A 17 4.35 -40.29 -26.38
C LEU A 17 3.08 -39.41 -26.34
N LEU A 18 3.25 -38.19 -25.82
CA LEU A 18 2.60 -36.92 -26.19
C LEU A 18 1.11 -36.89 -26.61
N ALA A 19 0.32 -36.18 -25.80
CA ALA A 19 -0.59 -35.16 -26.32
C ALA A 19 -0.70 -34.02 -25.30
N ALA A 20 -0.04 -32.91 -25.61
CA ALA A 20 -0.23 -31.63 -24.95
C ALA A 20 -1.65 -31.14 -25.26
N GLY A 21 -2.52 -31.19 -24.24
CA GLY A 21 -3.85 -30.58 -24.26
C GLY A 21 -3.94 -29.60 -23.09
N GLY A 22 -3.11 -28.56 -23.11
CA GLY A 22 -3.23 -27.46 -22.16
C GLY A 22 -4.53 -26.73 -22.44
N SER A 23 -5.52 -26.90 -21.58
CA SER A 23 -6.63 -25.96 -21.48
C SER A 23 -6.05 -24.65 -20.95
N VAL A 24 -5.67 -23.75 -21.85
CA VAL A 24 -5.59 -22.31 -21.53
C VAL A 24 -7.04 -21.87 -21.37
N ALA A 25 -7.57 -22.04 -20.16
CA ALA A 25 -8.77 -21.33 -19.76
C ALA A 25 -8.35 -19.87 -19.59
N CYS A 26 -8.56 -19.07 -20.63
CA CYS A 26 -8.53 -17.62 -20.51
C CYS A 26 -9.65 -17.25 -19.54
N SER A 27 -9.30 -16.87 -18.31
CA SER A 27 -10.21 -16.08 -17.49
C SER A 27 -10.51 -14.83 -18.29
N GLU A 28 -11.77 -14.66 -18.71
CA GLU A 28 -12.28 -13.39 -19.21
C GLU A 28 -11.91 -12.33 -18.17
N SER A 29 -10.94 -11.48 -18.50
CA SER A 29 -10.67 -10.28 -17.72
C SER A 29 -11.88 -9.40 -17.90
N ASN A 30 -12.70 -9.33 -16.86
CA ASN A 30 -13.76 -8.36 -16.75
C ASN A 30 -13.07 -7.00 -16.62
N ASP A 31 -12.73 -6.37 -17.74
CA ASP A 31 -12.24 -4.98 -17.82
C ASP A 31 -13.40 -4.00 -17.55
N GLY A 32 -14.18 -4.28 -16.50
CA GLY A 32 -15.04 -3.29 -15.89
C GLY A 32 -14.15 -2.26 -15.17
N PRO A 33 -14.59 -1.00 -15.02
CA PRO A 33 -13.87 -0.07 -14.17
C PRO A 33 -13.73 -0.71 -12.79
N ASP A 34 -12.49 -0.91 -12.35
CA ASP A 34 -12.13 -1.32 -10.98
C ASP A 34 -12.73 -0.29 -10.03
N THR A 35 -14.00 -0.49 -9.69
CA THR A 35 -14.69 0.33 -8.71
C THR A 35 -14.00 0.01 -7.40
N PRO A 36 -13.39 0.99 -6.71
CA PRO A 36 -12.78 0.77 -5.41
C PRO A 36 -13.79 0.02 -4.54
N PRO A 37 -13.38 -1.03 -3.81
CA PRO A 37 -14.31 -1.80 -3.02
C PRO A 37 -15.09 -0.82 -2.16
N GLY A 38 -16.42 -0.83 -2.33
CA GLY A 38 -17.37 0.04 -1.63
C GLY A 38 -17.46 -0.31 -0.15
N GLY A 39 -16.33 -0.33 0.53
CA GLY A 39 -16.19 -0.23 1.97
C GLY A 39 -16.16 1.25 2.37
N ASN A 40 -16.45 1.50 3.65
CA ASN A 40 -16.48 2.84 4.23
C ASN A 40 -15.10 3.54 4.11
N ALA A 41 -14.86 4.22 2.99
CA ALA A 41 -13.69 5.07 2.78
C ALA A 41 -13.70 6.23 3.77
N SER A 42 -12.66 6.34 4.60
CA SER A 42 -12.54 7.43 5.55
C SER A 42 -12.17 8.74 4.84
N PRO A 43 -12.86 9.87 5.08
CA PRO A 43 -12.46 11.15 4.52
C PRO A 43 -11.22 11.74 5.21
N TYR A 44 -10.66 11.05 6.21
CA TYR A 44 -9.58 11.55 7.05
C TYR A 44 -8.23 10.97 6.66
N VAL A 45 -7.18 11.76 6.89
CA VAL A 45 -5.79 11.31 6.74
C VAL A 45 -5.53 10.11 7.65
N THR A 46 -4.98 9.05 7.10
CA THR A 46 -4.62 7.82 7.84
C THR A 46 -3.12 7.59 7.88
N GLN A 47 -2.34 8.29 7.05
CA GLN A 47 -0.88 8.17 6.96
C GLN A 47 -0.21 9.53 6.70
N VAL A 48 1.00 9.71 7.24
CA VAL A 48 1.91 10.82 6.90
C VAL A 48 3.25 10.22 6.47
N PHE A 49 3.64 10.47 5.22
CA PHE A 49 4.86 9.93 4.62
C PHE A 49 6.07 10.85 4.82
N ASP A 50 5.85 12.15 4.75
CA ASP A 50 6.92 13.14 4.92
C ASP A 50 6.32 14.43 5.46
N TYR A 51 6.92 14.97 6.52
CA TYR A 51 6.55 16.25 7.13
C TYR A 51 7.82 17.09 7.24
N ARG A 52 7.90 18.14 6.42
CA ARG A 52 9.05 19.04 6.35
C ARG A 52 8.60 20.49 6.45
N PRO A 53 8.46 21.01 7.67
CA PRO A 53 8.13 22.41 7.87
C PRO A 53 9.29 23.30 7.41
N ALA A 54 8.96 24.45 6.81
CA ALA A 54 9.89 25.56 6.64
C ALA A 54 9.90 26.42 7.91
N VAL A 55 10.72 27.46 7.97
CA VAL A 55 10.72 28.41 9.09
C VAL A 55 9.37 29.15 9.23
N GLY A 56 8.98 29.51 10.46
CA GLY A 56 7.69 30.15 10.74
C GLY A 56 7.35 30.23 12.23
N GLN A 57 6.26 30.91 12.55
CA GLN A 57 5.89 31.27 13.94
C GLN A 57 5.56 30.07 14.85
N PHE A 58 4.98 29.00 14.32
CA PHE A 58 4.53 27.82 15.11
C PHE A 58 5.36 26.56 14.82
N ILE A 59 6.53 26.75 14.22
CA ILE A 59 7.42 25.65 13.88
C ILE A 59 8.05 25.11 15.14
N ASN A 60 8.16 23.79 15.24
CA ASN A 60 8.60 23.05 16.42
C ASN A 60 7.62 23.09 17.60
N GLU A 61 6.49 23.79 17.48
CA GLU A 61 5.38 23.75 18.44
C GLU A 61 4.23 22.88 17.94
N LEU A 62 3.96 22.90 16.63
CA LEU A 62 2.86 22.18 15.98
C LEU A 62 3.35 21.34 14.78
N PRO A 63 3.70 20.06 14.96
CA PRO A 63 3.80 19.35 16.23
C PRO A 63 5.10 19.68 16.98
N GLU A 64 5.11 19.44 18.29
CA GLU A 64 6.25 19.72 19.16
C GLU A 64 7.48 18.91 18.71
N TYR A 65 8.58 19.60 18.38
CA TYR A 65 9.88 18.98 18.16
C TYR A 65 10.66 18.91 19.47
N LYS A 66 11.26 17.76 19.73
CA LYS A 66 12.17 17.50 20.85
C LYS A 66 13.53 17.11 20.32
N GLU A 67 14.58 17.50 21.04
CA GLU A 67 15.94 17.10 20.69
C GLU A 67 16.02 15.57 20.59
N GLY A 68 16.50 15.09 19.44
CA GLY A 68 16.56 13.67 19.11
C GLY A 68 15.37 13.11 18.32
N ASP A 69 14.34 13.91 18.04
CA ASP A 69 13.27 13.49 17.14
C ASP A 69 13.81 13.26 15.72
N THR A 70 13.42 12.12 15.14
CA THR A 70 13.75 11.73 13.77
C THR A 70 12.64 12.15 12.81
N GLN A 71 12.89 12.06 11.49
CA GLN A 71 11.86 12.29 10.48
C GLN A 71 10.65 11.38 10.70
N GLU A 72 10.87 10.11 11.05
CA GLU A 72 9.81 9.15 11.33
C GLU A 72 8.98 9.56 12.56
N THR A 73 9.65 10.00 13.64
CA THR A 73 8.96 10.52 14.83
C THR A 73 8.13 11.75 14.51
N MET A 74 8.67 12.68 13.72
CA MET A 74 7.94 13.89 13.32
C MET A 74 6.76 13.60 12.40
N ASN A 75 6.89 12.63 11.48
CA ASN A 75 5.79 12.16 10.64
C ASN A 75 4.67 11.55 11.49
N ARG A 76 5.03 10.70 12.48
CA ARG A 76 4.05 10.11 13.40
C ARG A 76 3.33 11.18 14.22
N LYS A 77 4.06 12.15 14.78
CA LYS A 77 3.46 13.27 15.53
C LYS A 77 2.53 14.11 14.66
N ALA A 78 2.89 14.36 13.41
CA ALA A 78 2.03 15.04 12.46
C ALA A 78 0.74 14.24 12.20
N LEU A 79 0.84 12.92 11.99
CA LEU A 79 -0.33 12.05 11.84
C LEU A 79 -1.21 12.05 13.10
N GLU A 80 -0.62 12.01 14.29
CA GLU A 80 -1.35 12.11 15.56
C GLU A 80 -2.10 13.44 15.68
N ALA A 81 -1.56 14.53 15.13
CA ALA A 81 -2.22 15.83 15.17
C ALA A 81 -3.42 15.94 14.22
N ILE A 82 -3.29 15.50 12.96
CA ILE A 82 -4.29 15.79 11.90
C ILE A 82 -5.04 14.56 11.40
N GLY A 83 -4.57 13.35 11.72
CA GLY A 83 -5.17 12.11 11.26
C GLY A 83 -6.48 11.79 11.96
N ASN A 84 -7.25 10.86 11.38
CA ASN A 84 -8.39 10.20 12.02
C ASN A 84 -9.40 11.13 12.72
N ASN A 85 -9.69 12.30 12.14
CA ASN A 85 -10.60 13.31 12.70
C ASN A 85 -10.15 13.89 14.06
N ASN A 86 -8.83 13.95 14.32
CA ASN A 86 -8.30 14.50 15.58
C ASN A 86 -8.47 16.02 15.71
N LEU A 87 -8.91 16.71 14.65
CA LEU A 87 -9.17 18.17 14.61
C LEU A 87 -7.98 19.04 15.09
N GLY A 88 -6.77 18.48 15.13
CA GLY A 88 -5.56 19.21 15.45
C GLY A 88 -4.99 19.92 14.23
N MET A 89 -3.79 20.47 14.40
CA MET A 89 -3.12 21.27 13.37
C MET A 89 -1.63 20.94 13.31
N VAL A 90 -1.05 21.15 12.13
CA VAL A 90 0.39 21.19 11.91
C VAL A 90 0.75 22.54 11.29
N SER A 91 1.95 23.03 11.58
CA SER A 91 2.50 24.21 10.92
C SER A 91 3.45 23.79 9.81
N LEU A 92 3.25 24.31 8.59
CA LEU A 92 4.19 24.12 7.47
C LEU A 92 5.24 25.24 7.39
N GLY A 93 5.10 26.27 8.23
CA GLY A 93 5.94 27.48 8.16
C GLY A 93 5.53 28.41 7.02
N GLY A 94 6.03 29.65 7.06
CA GLY A 94 5.65 30.71 6.12
C GLY A 94 6.44 30.69 4.81
N PHE A 95 7.47 29.83 4.71
CA PHE A 95 8.46 29.86 3.63
C PHE A 95 8.43 28.58 2.77
N GLY A 96 7.29 27.90 2.68
CA GLY A 96 7.08 26.80 1.74
C GLY A 96 7.48 25.41 2.26
N GLY A 97 7.14 25.08 3.50
CA GLY A 97 7.20 23.70 3.97
C GLY A 97 6.05 22.86 3.40
N TYR A 98 6.16 21.54 3.54
CA TYR A 98 5.19 20.61 2.98
C TYR A 98 4.91 19.42 3.89
N ILE A 99 3.80 18.74 3.59
CA ILE A 99 3.44 17.46 4.15
C ILE A 99 2.90 16.55 3.04
N VAL A 100 3.26 15.27 3.09
CA VAL A 100 2.75 14.23 2.18
C VAL A 100 1.91 13.26 3.00
N VAL A 101 0.65 13.09 2.63
CA VAL A 101 -0.34 12.31 3.39
C VAL A 101 -0.95 11.19 2.55
N GLY A 102 -1.50 10.19 3.23
CA GLY A 102 -2.23 9.07 2.62
C GLY A 102 -3.61 8.86 3.24
N PHE A 103 -4.49 8.24 2.47
CA PHE A 103 -5.84 7.82 2.85
C PHE A 103 -5.92 6.28 2.86
N ASP A 104 -6.94 5.74 3.51
CA ASP A 104 -7.21 4.29 3.57
C ASP A 104 -7.83 3.71 2.29
N HIS A 105 -8.05 4.54 1.28
CA HIS A 105 -8.68 4.17 0.02
C HIS A 105 -7.99 4.87 -1.15
N THR A 106 -8.23 4.35 -2.35
CA THR A 106 -7.70 4.95 -3.58
C THR A 106 -8.45 6.24 -3.90
N ILE A 107 -7.71 7.32 -4.18
CA ILE A 107 -8.27 8.58 -4.64
C ILE A 107 -8.39 8.54 -6.16
N GLU A 108 -9.61 8.46 -6.65
CA GLU A 108 -9.91 8.43 -8.09
C GLU A 108 -9.84 9.84 -8.69
N ASN A 109 -9.03 10.04 -9.73
CA ASN A 109 -9.06 11.27 -10.52
C ASN A 109 -10.28 11.26 -11.44
N LYS A 110 -11.30 12.07 -11.10
CA LYS A 110 -12.54 12.18 -11.87
C LYS A 110 -12.55 13.45 -12.71
N ALA A 111 -12.57 13.29 -14.02
CA ALA A 111 -12.59 14.41 -14.95
C ALA A 111 -13.77 15.37 -14.68
N GLY A 112 -13.47 16.66 -14.59
CA GLY A 112 -14.46 17.71 -14.35
C GLY A 112 -14.92 17.86 -12.89
N LEU A 113 -14.37 17.07 -11.96
CA LEU A 113 -14.61 17.24 -10.52
C LEU A 113 -13.35 17.75 -9.82
N CYS A 114 -13.53 18.51 -8.75
CA CYS A 114 -12.42 18.89 -7.88
C CYS A 114 -12.05 17.74 -6.95
N ASP A 115 -10.76 17.42 -6.87
CA ASP A 115 -10.23 16.41 -5.94
C ASP A 115 -10.39 16.84 -4.47
N PHE A 116 -10.28 18.16 -4.22
CA PHE A 116 -10.46 18.76 -2.90
C PHE A 116 -11.63 19.73 -2.90
N ARG A 117 -12.40 19.73 -1.82
CA ARG A 117 -13.40 20.77 -1.51
C ARG A 117 -12.99 21.47 -0.24
N VAL A 118 -12.98 22.81 -0.30
CA VAL A 118 -12.58 23.73 0.79
C VAL A 118 -13.79 24.48 1.30
#